data_AF-A0A7C6U3J0-F1
#
_entry.id   AF-A0A7C6U3J0-F1
#
_cell.length_a   1.000
_cell.length_b   1.000
_cell.length_c   1.000
_cell.angle_alpha   90.00
_cell.angle_beta   90.00
_cell.angle_gamma   90.00
#
_symmetry.space_group_name_H-M   'P 1'
#
loop_
_entity.id
_entity.type
_entity.pdbx_description
1 polymer ?
#
loop_
_entity_poly.entity_id
_entity_poly.type
_entity_poly.pdbx_seq_one_letter_code
_entity_poly.pdbx_strand_id
1 'polypeptide(L)'
;MKRLFIGLFILAGAVALIGCKKDNVDKRLEELEKEENVYAISLVSGIDQVISNSSVNLIDSNAETDADQIDNLDLLLGLLNEEVFDVDAKESDNDNFDNLLEITINQEKYMFYYNEVLIEREEDEDEIEEEFKIEGLILFGDLEFNVIGKKDVEIEEDEEEFELELKVSLDSDNYTIIKYEIETESDELERNYKLETYVDGNLVRKVKIDFEVEDDELELEVEIEEDNKESKYELKHFEGKDKAVIKYEIKENGQTFKGIINVSVIIEDDTVRYIYE
;
A
#
# COMPACT_ATOMS: atom_id res chain seq x y z
N MET A 1 26.80 -2.07 2.32
CA MET A 1 26.72 -3.05 1.20
C MET A 1 25.51 -3.97 1.31
N LYS A 2 25.20 -4.62 2.45
CA LYS A 2 23.97 -5.43 2.56
C LYS A 2 22.65 -4.65 2.54
N ARG A 3 22.63 -3.40 3.05
CA ARG A 3 21.41 -2.55 3.11
C ARG A 3 21.00 -1.88 1.80
N LEU A 4 21.80 -2.01 0.74
CA LEU A 4 21.53 -1.41 -0.58
C LEU A 4 20.66 -2.34 -1.45
N PHE A 5 20.43 -3.58 -0.98
CA PHE A 5 19.69 -4.62 -1.72
C PHE A 5 18.20 -4.71 -1.35
N ILE A 6 17.77 -4.09 -0.25
CA ILE A 6 16.38 -4.25 0.24
C ILE A 6 15.41 -3.43 -0.64
N GLY A 7 15.78 -2.19 -0.99
CA GLY A 7 15.06 -1.37 -1.98
C GLY A 7 15.00 -1.94 -3.40
N LEU A 8 15.69 -3.06 -3.69
CA LEU A 8 15.85 -3.60 -5.03
C LEU A 8 14.76 -4.62 -5.40
N PHE A 9 14.35 -5.45 -4.43
CA PHE A 9 13.32 -6.48 -4.62
C PHE A 9 11.92 -5.87 -4.82
N ILE A 10 11.70 -4.72 -4.20
CA ILE A 10 10.54 -3.84 -4.32
C ILE A 10 10.20 -3.51 -5.79
N LEU A 11 11.14 -2.92 -6.54
CA LEU A 11 10.84 -2.31 -7.84
C LEU A 11 10.58 -3.31 -8.98
N ALA A 12 10.77 -4.60 -8.70
CA ALA A 12 10.44 -5.68 -9.62
C ALA A 12 8.92 -5.80 -9.80
N GLY A 13 8.14 -5.93 -8.72
CA GLY A 13 6.71 -6.27 -8.79
C GLY A 13 5.88 -5.38 -9.72
N ALA A 14 6.13 -4.07 -9.71
CA ALA A 14 5.42 -3.07 -10.53
C ALA A 14 5.55 -3.33 -12.04
N VAL A 15 6.72 -3.76 -12.52
CA VAL A 15 6.95 -4.01 -13.95
C VAL A 15 6.20 -5.26 -14.46
N ALA A 16 5.80 -6.17 -13.56
CA ALA A 16 5.02 -7.34 -13.96
C ALA A 16 3.59 -6.97 -14.41
N LEU A 17 3.11 -5.79 -14.01
CA LEU A 17 1.82 -5.24 -14.42
C LEU A 17 1.81 -4.96 -15.93
N ILE A 18 2.91 -4.53 -16.54
CA ILE A 18 2.94 -4.26 -18.00
C ILE A 18 3.26 -5.53 -18.83
N GLY A 19 3.96 -6.51 -18.24
CA GLY A 19 4.49 -7.66 -18.99
C GLY A 19 3.51 -8.81 -19.25
N CYS A 20 2.42 -8.89 -18.50
CA CYS A 20 1.37 -9.90 -18.70
C CYS A 20 0.41 -9.47 -19.82
N LYS A 21 -0.17 -10.42 -20.56
CA LYS A 21 -1.17 -10.09 -21.60
C LYS A 21 -2.22 -9.13 -21.04
N LYS A 22 -2.40 -7.98 -21.69
CA LYS A 22 -3.37 -6.90 -21.39
C LYS A 22 -4.65 -7.39 -20.68
N ASP A 23 -5.36 -8.35 -21.28
CA ASP A 23 -6.60 -8.96 -20.73
C ASP A 23 -6.55 -9.54 -19.29
N ASN A 24 -5.37 -9.96 -18.79
CA ASN A 24 -5.19 -10.55 -17.45
C ASN A 24 -4.64 -9.57 -16.42
N VAL A 25 -4.04 -8.46 -16.87
CA VAL A 25 -3.55 -7.39 -15.99
C VAL A 25 -4.71 -6.50 -15.60
N ASP A 26 -5.50 -6.09 -16.60
CA ASP A 26 -6.67 -5.22 -16.41
C ASP A 26 -7.59 -5.80 -15.33
N LYS A 27 -7.87 -7.11 -15.39
CA LYS A 27 -8.70 -7.79 -14.37
C LYS A 27 -8.11 -7.84 -12.96
N ARG A 28 -6.78 -7.93 -12.85
CA ARG A 28 -6.09 -7.98 -11.55
C ARG A 28 -6.04 -6.59 -10.92
N LEU A 29 -5.85 -5.55 -11.74
CA LEU A 29 -5.95 -4.17 -11.31
C LEU A 29 -7.38 -3.84 -10.88
N GLU A 30 -8.38 -4.16 -11.70
CA GLU A 30 -9.81 -4.02 -11.36
C GLU A 30 -10.19 -4.74 -10.06
N GLU A 31 -9.59 -5.90 -9.79
CA GLU A 31 -9.87 -6.64 -8.55
C GLU A 31 -9.22 -5.97 -7.33
N LEU A 32 -8.01 -5.41 -7.46
CA LEU A 32 -7.32 -4.68 -6.39
C LEU A 32 -7.94 -3.31 -6.10
N GLU A 33 -8.62 -2.72 -7.09
CA GLU A 33 -9.34 -1.45 -6.98
C GLU A 33 -10.67 -1.56 -6.25
N LYS A 34 -11.15 -2.78 -5.99
CA LYS A 34 -12.32 -2.96 -5.13
C LYS A 34 -12.08 -2.30 -3.78
N GLU A 35 -13.03 -1.47 -3.35
CA GLU A 35 -12.97 -0.71 -2.10
C GLU A 35 -12.55 -1.58 -0.90
N GLU A 36 -13.09 -2.80 -0.79
CA GLU A 36 -12.79 -3.70 0.33
C GLU A 36 -11.32 -4.14 0.35
N ASN A 37 -10.70 -4.28 -0.82
CA ASN A 37 -9.28 -4.59 -0.93
C ASN A 37 -8.42 -3.39 -0.53
N VAL A 38 -8.82 -2.18 -0.93
CA VAL A 38 -8.15 -0.94 -0.51
C VAL A 38 -8.22 -0.77 1.00
N TYR A 39 -9.38 -1.02 1.62
CA TYR A 39 -9.53 -1.04 3.08
C TYR A 39 -8.60 -2.07 3.71
N ALA A 40 -8.61 -3.31 3.22
CA ALA A 40 -7.80 -4.37 3.76
C ALA A 40 -6.29 -4.10 3.68
N ILE A 41 -5.80 -3.62 2.53
CA ILE A 41 -4.41 -3.23 2.31
C ILE A 41 -4.01 -2.10 3.27
N SER A 42 -4.85 -1.07 3.37
CA SER A 42 -4.60 0.12 4.20
C SER A 42 -4.55 -0.23 5.68
N LEU A 43 -5.49 -1.04 6.15
CA LEU A 43 -5.58 -1.46 7.54
C LEU A 43 -4.41 -2.35 7.95
N VAL A 44 -4.10 -3.38 7.16
CA VAL A 44 -3.02 -4.32 7.49
C VAL A 44 -1.67 -3.59 7.48
N SER A 45 -1.42 -2.75 6.48
CA SER A 45 -0.22 -1.92 6.43
C SER A 45 -0.13 -1.00 7.65
N GLY A 46 -1.25 -0.36 8.02
CA GLY A 46 -1.35 0.46 9.22
C GLY A 46 -0.99 -0.30 10.50
N ILE A 47 -1.55 -1.50 10.68
CA ILE A 47 -1.31 -2.38 11.83
C ILE A 47 0.14 -2.84 11.89
N ASP A 48 0.71 -3.31 10.77
CA ASP A 48 2.10 -3.77 10.72
C ASP A 48 3.05 -2.64 11.14
N GLN A 49 2.81 -1.42 10.68
CA GLN A 49 3.59 -0.26 11.07
C GLN A 49 3.51 0.03 12.56
N VAL A 50 2.30 -0.02 13.15
CA VAL A 50 2.15 0.20 14.59
C VAL A 50 2.86 -0.90 15.36
N ILE A 51 2.67 -2.17 15.02
CA ILE A 51 3.28 -3.31 15.74
C ILE A 51 4.81 -3.31 15.61
N SER A 52 5.33 -3.11 14.40
CA SER A 52 6.76 -3.17 14.11
C SER A 52 7.55 -2.04 14.79
N ASN A 53 6.93 -0.88 14.99
CA ASN A 53 7.58 0.28 15.60
C ASN A 53 7.25 0.48 17.09
N SER A 54 6.12 -0.06 17.55
CA SER A 54 5.78 -0.04 18.98
C SER A 54 6.57 -1.12 19.73
N SER A 55 7.01 -0.83 20.95
CA SER A 55 7.71 -1.80 21.82
C SER A 55 6.79 -2.89 22.38
N VAL A 56 5.87 -3.41 21.57
CA VAL A 56 4.91 -4.46 21.97
C VAL A 56 5.68 -5.78 22.06
N ASN A 57 5.98 -6.19 23.29
CA ASN A 57 6.51 -7.53 23.56
C ASN A 57 5.42 -8.58 23.34
N LEU A 58 5.25 -9.07 22.11
CA LEU A 58 4.54 -10.33 21.89
C LEU A 58 5.41 -11.48 22.44
N ILE A 59 4.85 -12.27 23.35
CA ILE A 59 5.57 -13.22 24.19
C ILE A 59 6.10 -14.43 23.40
N ASP A 60 7.42 -14.59 23.44
CA ASP A 60 8.25 -15.82 23.51
C ASP A 60 8.05 -16.94 22.46
N SER A 61 8.95 -16.99 21.45
CA SER A 61 9.95 -18.08 21.38
C SER A 61 11.02 -17.84 20.32
N ASN A 62 12.29 -17.87 20.75
CA ASN A 62 13.52 -18.20 20.01
C ASN A 62 13.43 -18.34 18.46
N ALA A 63 13.24 -17.23 17.73
CA ALA A 63 13.72 -17.13 16.37
C ALA A 63 14.97 -16.25 16.39
N GLU A 64 16.11 -16.84 16.06
CA GLU A 64 17.31 -16.09 15.72
C GLU A 64 16.93 -15.05 14.67
N THR A 65 17.02 -13.76 15.01
CA THR A 65 16.75 -12.65 14.09
C THR A 65 17.94 -12.51 13.13
N ASP A 66 18.09 -13.50 12.26
CA ASP A 66 18.93 -13.47 11.06
C ASP A 66 17.99 -13.79 9.89
N ALA A 67 17.90 -12.85 8.94
CA ALA A 67 17.06 -12.81 7.74
C ALA A 67 15.78 -11.95 7.86
N ASP A 68 15.81 -10.87 7.08
CA ASP A 68 14.69 -10.30 6.32
C ASP A 68 13.53 -9.73 7.15
N GLN A 69 13.72 -8.48 7.62
CA GLN A 69 12.59 -7.56 7.74
C GLN A 69 12.00 -7.45 6.33
N ILE A 70 10.83 -8.06 6.13
CA ILE A 70 9.98 -7.80 4.96
C ILE A 70 9.68 -6.30 5.05
N ASP A 71 10.26 -5.51 4.16
CA ASP A 71 9.98 -4.08 4.11
C ASP A 71 8.49 -3.93 3.77
N ASN A 72 7.78 -3.02 4.43
CA ASN A 72 6.33 -2.78 4.27
C ASN A 72 5.88 -2.52 2.81
N LEU A 73 6.84 -2.25 1.93
CA LEU A 73 6.65 -2.09 0.51
C LEU A 73 6.63 -3.42 -0.26
N ASP A 74 7.30 -4.47 0.24
CA ASP A 74 7.11 -5.85 -0.22
C ASP A 74 5.73 -6.38 0.19
N LEU A 75 5.15 -5.87 1.28
CA LEU A 75 3.75 -6.12 1.61
C LEU A 75 2.84 -5.39 0.62
N LEU A 76 2.98 -4.07 0.43
CA LEU A 76 2.16 -3.33 -0.54
C LEU A 76 2.24 -3.86 -1.99
N LEU A 77 3.42 -4.31 -2.42
CA LEU A 77 3.65 -4.87 -3.75
C LEU A 77 3.38 -6.38 -3.82
N GLY A 78 3.48 -7.08 -2.68
CA GLY A 78 3.09 -8.48 -2.53
C GLY A 78 1.59 -8.69 -2.42
N LEU A 79 0.84 -7.67 -1.97
CA LEU A 79 -0.62 -7.61 -1.99
C LEU A 79 -1.19 -7.61 -3.41
N LEU A 80 -0.37 -7.30 -4.43
CA LEU A 80 -0.70 -7.48 -5.83
C LEU A 80 -0.75 -8.97 -6.26
N ASN A 81 -0.49 -9.91 -5.35
CA ASN A 81 -0.53 -11.35 -5.61
C ASN A 81 -1.72 -12.02 -4.89
N GLU A 82 -2.78 -12.34 -5.66
CA GLU A 82 -4.01 -13.00 -5.20
C GLU A 82 -3.78 -14.30 -4.42
N GLU A 83 -2.67 -15.03 -4.62
CA GLU A 83 -2.42 -16.28 -3.88
C GLU A 83 -2.15 -16.07 -2.37
N VAL A 84 -1.88 -14.84 -1.95
CA VAL A 84 -1.44 -14.51 -0.57
C VAL A 84 -2.46 -13.65 0.19
N PHE A 85 -3.46 -13.11 -0.50
CA PHE A 85 -4.38 -12.09 -0.01
C PHE A 85 -5.83 -12.45 -0.36
N ASP A 86 -6.70 -12.54 0.64
CA ASP A 86 -8.13 -12.85 0.49
C ASP A 86 -8.95 -11.92 1.37
N VAL A 87 -10.01 -11.33 0.81
CA VAL A 87 -10.92 -10.40 1.49
C VAL A 87 -12.35 -10.84 1.26
N ASP A 88 -13.09 -11.01 2.36
CA ASP A 88 -14.48 -11.47 2.34
C ASP A 88 -15.38 -10.50 3.12
N ALA A 89 -16.25 -9.80 2.40
CA ALA A 89 -17.15 -8.79 2.93
C ALA A 89 -18.51 -9.36 3.34
N LYS A 90 -18.95 -9.04 4.56
CA LYS A 90 -20.13 -9.63 5.20
C LYS A 90 -20.89 -8.60 6.04
N GLU A 91 -22.16 -8.92 6.32
CA GLU A 91 -22.89 -8.29 7.42
C GLU A 91 -22.22 -8.65 8.75
N SER A 92 -22.06 -7.66 9.62
CA SER A 92 -21.40 -7.81 10.91
C SER A 92 -22.18 -8.73 11.86
N ASP A 93 -21.44 -9.53 12.64
CA ASP A 93 -21.99 -10.30 13.77
C ASP A 93 -21.92 -9.54 15.11
N ASN A 94 -21.52 -8.27 15.07
CA ASN A 94 -21.42 -7.35 16.21
C ASN A 94 -22.45 -6.24 16.09
N ASP A 95 -23.42 -6.19 17.02
CA ASP A 95 -24.54 -5.22 17.03
C ASP A 95 -24.12 -3.73 17.00
N ASN A 96 -22.84 -3.38 17.22
CA ASN A 96 -22.35 -2.00 17.17
C ASN A 96 -21.85 -1.57 15.78
N PHE A 97 -21.69 -2.53 14.86
CA PHE A 97 -21.15 -2.29 13.52
C PHE A 97 -22.06 -2.95 12.49
N ASP A 98 -22.28 -2.29 11.36
CA ASP A 98 -23.13 -2.81 10.28
C ASP A 98 -22.35 -3.78 9.38
N ASN A 99 -21.05 -3.54 9.20
CA ASN A 99 -20.21 -4.25 8.24
C ASN A 99 -19.05 -5.00 8.91
N LEU A 100 -18.63 -6.11 8.29
CA LEU A 100 -17.44 -6.89 8.63
C LEU A 100 -16.64 -7.21 7.35
N LEU A 101 -15.36 -6.87 7.35
CA LEU A 101 -14.36 -7.43 6.42
C LEU A 101 -13.52 -8.47 7.14
N GLU A 102 -13.54 -9.71 6.63
CA GLU A 102 -12.58 -10.75 7.02
C GLU A 102 -11.40 -10.72 6.04
N ILE A 103 -10.21 -10.43 6.54
CA ILE A 103 -9.01 -10.28 5.73
C ILE A 103 -8.04 -11.39 6.10
N THR A 104 -7.56 -12.15 5.12
CA THR A 104 -6.57 -13.21 5.31
C THR A 104 -5.31 -12.91 4.51
N ILE A 105 -4.17 -12.82 5.19
CA ILE A 105 -2.87 -12.54 4.58
C ILE A 105 -1.84 -13.46 5.19
N ASN A 106 -1.09 -14.20 4.37
CA ASN A 106 -0.05 -15.12 4.86
C ASN A 106 -0.55 -16.08 5.98
N GLN A 107 -1.82 -16.52 5.90
CA GLN A 107 -2.51 -17.35 6.91
C GLN A 107 -2.86 -16.64 8.23
N GLU A 108 -2.50 -15.37 8.37
CA GLU A 108 -2.98 -14.51 9.44
C GLU A 108 -4.36 -13.94 9.10
N LYS A 109 -5.16 -13.67 10.13
CA LYS A 109 -6.53 -13.19 9.97
C LYS A 109 -6.75 -11.90 10.72
N TYR A 110 -7.44 -10.98 10.04
CA TYR A 110 -7.87 -9.70 10.58
C TYR A 110 -9.38 -9.60 10.42
N MET A 111 -10.05 -9.10 11.45
CA MET A 111 -11.50 -8.91 11.45
C MET A 111 -11.79 -7.43 11.62
N PHE A 112 -12.20 -6.75 10.55
CA PHE A 112 -12.51 -5.32 10.58
C PHE A 112 -14.02 -5.11 10.65
N TYR A 113 -14.48 -4.69 11.82
CA TYR A 113 -15.86 -4.30 12.07
C TYR A 113 -15.98 -2.80 11.89
N TYR A 114 -16.92 -2.33 11.06
CA TYR A 114 -17.01 -0.90 10.79
C TYR A 114 -18.41 -0.43 10.41
N ASN A 115 -18.61 0.86 10.62
CA ASN A 115 -19.72 1.63 10.08
C ASN A 115 -19.17 2.63 9.08
N GLU A 116 -19.93 2.83 8.03
CA GLU A 116 -19.69 3.86 7.03
C GLU A 116 -20.94 4.73 6.92
N VAL A 117 -20.76 6.04 7.01
CA VAL A 117 -21.86 7.00 7.04
C VAL A 117 -21.59 8.10 6.05
N LEU A 118 -22.46 8.25 5.05
CA LEU A 118 -22.47 9.37 4.12
C LEU A 118 -22.63 10.69 4.90
N ILE A 119 -21.70 11.61 4.70
CA ILE A 119 -21.65 12.93 5.34
C ILE A 119 -22.16 14.00 4.39
N GLU A 120 -21.70 13.97 3.14
CA GLU A 120 -21.99 14.96 2.11
C GLU A 120 -22.14 14.29 0.75
N ARG A 121 -22.95 14.88 -0.11
CA ARG A 121 -23.12 14.47 -1.50
C ARG A 121 -23.40 15.71 -2.34
N GLU A 122 -22.54 15.96 -3.32
CA GLU A 122 -22.70 16.99 -4.33
C GLU A 122 -22.97 16.30 -5.69
N GLU A 123 -23.83 16.91 -6.51
CA GLU A 123 -24.22 16.35 -7.82
C GLU A 123 -24.53 17.53 -8.75
N ASP A 124 -23.66 17.73 -9.73
CA ASP A 124 -23.77 18.74 -10.78
C ASP A 124 -24.07 18.08 -12.15
N GLU A 125 -23.96 18.80 -13.27
CA GLU A 125 -24.38 18.25 -14.58
C GLU A 125 -23.54 17.06 -15.03
N ASP A 126 -22.25 17.04 -14.69
CA ASP A 126 -21.25 16.12 -15.22
C ASP A 126 -20.43 15.40 -14.11
N GLU A 127 -20.73 15.64 -12.83
CA GLU A 127 -19.90 15.24 -11.67
C GLU A 127 -20.79 14.80 -10.49
N ILE A 128 -20.37 13.73 -9.79
CA ILE A 128 -20.93 13.29 -8.52
C ILE A 128 -19.80 13.12 -7.51
N GLU A 129 -19.89 13.81 -6.37
CA GLU A 129 -18.95 13.71 -5.25
C GLU A 129 -19.68 13.19 -3.99
N GLU A 130 -19.14 12.18 -3.31
CA GLU A 130 -19.67 11.64 -2.06
C GLU A 130 -18.57 11.51 -0.97
N GLU A 131 -18.75 12.21 0.17
CA GLU A 131 -17.89 12.08 1.36
C GLU A 131 -18.53 11.15 2.39
N PHE A 132 -17.76 10.18 2.87
CA PHE A 132 -18.14 9.23 3.91
C PHE A 132 -17.22 9.31 5.12
N LYS A 133 -17.79 9.08 6.29
CA LYS A 133 -17.03 8.88 7.53
C LYS A 133 -17.01 7.41 7.90
N ILE A 134 -15.82 6.94 8.29
CA ILE A 134 -15.58 5.56 8.73
C ILE A 134 -15.27 5.55 10.23
N GLU A 135 -15.96 4.69 10.96
CA GLU A 135 -15.64 4.35 12.36
C GLU A 135 -15.64 2.84 12.53
N GLY A 136 -14.55 2.28 13.07
CA GLY A 136 -14.38 0.84 13.13
C GLY A 136 -13.41 0.34 14.19
N LEU A 137 -13.32 -0.98 14.24
CA LEU A 137 -12.49 -1.76 15.14
C LEU A 137 -11.91 -2.94 14.37
N ILE A 138 -10.59 -3.11 14.42
CA ILE A 138 -9.93 -4.28 13.82
C ILE A 138 -9.31 -5.15 14.89
N LEU A 139 -9.60 -6.45 14.81
CA LEU A 139 -9.05 -7.48 15.67
C LEU A 139 -7.94 -8.23 14.93
N PHE A 140 -6.78 -8.33 15.56
CA PHE A 140 -5.65 -9.10 15.06
C PHE A 140 -4.98 -9.87 16.21
N GLY A 141 -5.16 -11.19 16.22
CA GLY A 141 -4.76 -12.03 17.35
C GLY A 141 -5.48 -11.60 18.64
N ASP A 142 -4.71 -11.24 19.67
CA ASP A 142 -5.21 -10.70 20.93
C ASP A 142 -5.20 -9.16 20.99
N LEU A 143 -4.84 -8.50 19.88
CA LEU A 143 -4.78 -7.05 19.78
C LEU A 143 -6.05 -6.48 19.14
N GLU A 144 -6.42 -5.30 19.61
CA GLU A 144 -7.56 -4.52 19.15
C GLU A 144 -7.07 -3.13 18.76
N PHE A 145 -7.41 -2.68 17.55
CA PHE A 145 -7.06 -1.36 17.06
C PHE A 145 -8.32 -0.59 16.69
N ASN A 146 -8.38 0.66 17.13
CA ASN A 146 -9.44 1.58 16.76
C ASN A 146 -9.14 2.17 15.38
N VAL A 147 -10.16 2.26 14.54
CA VAL A 147 -10.08 2.83 13.20
C VAL A 147 -11.04 4.00 13.11
N ILE A 148 -10.55 5.15 12.67
CA ILE A 148 -11.37 6.28 12.25
C ILE A 148 -10.87 6.74 10.89
N GLY A 149 -11.76 7.25 10.05
CA GLY A 149 -11.33 7.71 8.75
C GLY A 149 -12.41 8.39 7.94
N LYS A 150 -12.05 8.68 6.71
CA LYS A 150 -12.90 9.25 5.67
C LYS A 150 -12.62 8.57 4.34
N LYS A 151 -13.66 8.49 3.52
CA LYS A 151 -13.58 8.06 2.13
C LYS A 151 -14.28 9.13 1.32
N ASP A 152 -13.66 9.55 0.23
CA ASP A 152 -14.21 10.49 -0.74
C ASP A 152 -14.22 9.80 -2.11
N VAL A 153 -15.31 9.95 -2.86
CA VAL A 153 -15.49 9.34 -4.18
C VAL A 153 -16.01 10.39 -5.13
N GLU A 154 -15.31 10.61 -6.24
CA GLU A 154 -15.68 11.56 -7.29
C GLU A 154 -15.80 10.80 -8.63
N ILE A 155 -16.87 11.08 -9.37
CA ILE A 155 -17.15 10.44 -10.65
C ILE A 155 -17.53 11.53 -11.66
N GLU A 156 -16.69 11.71 -12.68
CA GLU A 156 -16.94 12.57 -13.83
C GLU A 156 -17.21 11.75 -15.11
N GLU A 157 -17.35 12.41 -16.29
CA GLU A 157 -17.63 11.71 -17.56
C GLU A 157 -16.47 10.79 -18.01
N ASP A 158 -15.22 11.19 -17.79
CA ASP A 158 -14.00 10.53 -18.25
C ASP A 158 -12.97 10.23 -17.16
N GLU A 159 -13.35 10.46 -15.90
CA GLU A 159 -12.49 10.34 -14.72
C GLU A 159 -13.25 9.75 -13.52
N GLU A 160 -12.56 8.92 -12.74
CA GLU A 160 -13.03 8.44 -11.44
C GLU A 160 -11.91 8.62 -10.42
N GLU A 161 -12.21 9.36 -9.35
CA GLU A 161 -11.31 9.54 -8.21
C GLU A 161 -11.83 8.83 -6.96
N PHE A 162 -10.89 8.27 -6.18
CA PHE A 162 -11.17 7.67 -4.88
C PHE A 162 -10.09 8.07 -3.89
N GLU A 163 -10.48 8.71 -2.80
CA GLU A 163 -9.58 9.00 -1.68
C GLU A 163 -9.98 8.25 -0.42
N LEU A 164 -8.98 7.78 0.34
CA LEU A 164 -9.18 7.13 1.62
C LEU A 164 -8.14 7.62 2.62
N GLU A 165 -8.62 8.22 3.72
CA GLU A 165 -7.78 8.55 4.87
C GLU A 165 -8.22 7.73 6.09
N LEU A 166 -7.33 6.87 6.60
CA LEU A 166 -7.57 6.08 7.80
C LEU A 166 -6.53 6.40 8.88
N LYS A 167 -6.98 6.41 10.13
CA LYS A 167 -6.11 6.36 11.31
C LYS A 167 -6.35 5.06 12.06
N VAL A 168 -5.35 4.19 12.08
CA VAL A 168 -5.36 2.92 12.81
C VAL A 168 -4.56 3.08 14.09
N SER A 169 -5.21 2.91 15.23
CA SER A 169 -4.65 3.26 16.55
C SER A 169 -4.67 2.06 17.49
N LEU A 170 -3.50 1.68 18.00
CA LEU A 170 -3.40 0.75 19.14
C LEU A 170 -3.80 1.46 20.44
N ASP A 171 -3.35 2.70 20.59
CA ASP A 171 -3.75 3.61 21.66
C ASP A 171 -3.63 5.08 21.18
N SER A 172 -3.73 6.05 22.09
CA SER A 172 -3.68 7.47 21.73
C SER A 172 -2.34 7.95 21.18
N ASP A 173 -1.25 7.28 21.55
CA ASP A 173 0.13 7.68 21.28
C ASP A 173 0.82 6.78 20.24
N ASN A 174 0.24 5.61 19.97
CA ASN A 174 0.74 4.60 19.03
C ASN A 174 -0.28 4.34 17.91
N TYR A 175 -0.04 4.92 16.73
CA TYR A 175 -0.97 4.85 15.60
C TYR A 175 -0.27 5.07 14.25
N THR A 176 -0.93 4.66 13.18
CA THR A 176 -0.54 4.98 11.80
C THR A 176 -1.67 5.74 11.12
N ILE A 177 -1.33 6.81 10.42
CA ILE A 177 -2.21 7.50 9.47
C ILE A 177 -1.87 6.99 8.08
N ILE A 178 -2.89 6.57 7.35
CA ILE A 178 -2.83 6.05 5.98
C ILE A 178 -3.63 7.00 5.11
N LYS A 179 -3.07 7.36 3.96
CA LYS A 179 -3.76 8.03 2.86
C LYS A 179 -3.53 7.22 1.59
N TYR A 180 -4.60 6.96 0.86
CA TYR A 180 -4.57 6.31 -0.44
C TYR A 180 -5.43 7.12 -1.39
N GLU A 181 -4.91 7.38 -2.58
CA GLU A 181 -5.59 8.17 -3.61
C GLU A 181 -5.49 7.39 -4.94
N ILE A 182 -6.67 7.17 -5.52
CA ILE A 182 -7.10 6.64 -6.80
C ILE A 182 -7.41 7.67 -7.89
N GLU A 183 -6.73 7.77 -9.02
CA GLU A 183 -7.26 8.58 -10.14
C GLU A 183 -7.12 7.77 -11.42
N THR A 184 -8.24 7.61 -12.14
CA THR A 184 -8.30 6.87 -13.40
C THR A 184 -8.94 7.73 -14.47
N GLU A 185 -8.13 8.12 -15.46
CA GLU A 185 -8.58 8.76 -16.68
C GLU A 185 -8.55 7.77 -17.87
N SER A 186 -8.92 8.24 -19.06
CA SER A 186 -9.01 7.39 -20.27
C SER A 186 -7.69 6.74 -20.71
N ASP A 187 -6.55 7.35 -20.43
CA ASP A 187 -5.21 6.91 -20.82
C ASP A 187 -4.16 6.97 -19.70
N GLU A 188 -4.58 7.32 -18.49
CA GLU A 188 -3.73 7.49 -17.32
C GLU A 188 -4.32 6.78 -16.09
N LEU A 189 -3.43 6.22 -15.28
CA LEU A 189 -3.74 5.64 -13.98
C LEU A 189 -2.72 6.15 -12.97
N GLU A 190 -3.16 6.95 -12.02
CA GLU A 190 -2.36 7.46 -10.91
C GLU A 190 -2.78 6.82 -9.58
N ARG A 191 -1.80 6.50 -8.75
CA ARG A 191 -2.03 6.00 -7.38
C ARG A 191 -1.04 6.63 -6.41
N ASN A 192 -1.56 7.27 -5.36
CA ASN A 192 -0.79 7.71 -4.22
C ASN A 192 -1.00 6.80 -3.03
N TYR A 193 0.06 6.49 -2.31
CA TYR A 193 -0.03 5.85 -1.00
C TYR A 193 0.93 6.46 -0.01
N LYS A 194 0.42 6.88 1.14
CA LYS A 194 1.19 7.54 2.19
C LYS A 194 0.90 6.95 3.56
N LEU A 195 1.97 6.69 4.31
CA LEU A 195 1.93 6.26 5.71
C LEU A 195 2.68 7.24 6.60
N GLU A 196 2.11 7.59 7.74
CA GLU A 196 2.78 8.29 8.83
C GLU A 196 2.58 7.54 10.16
N THR A 197 3.65 7.02 10.73
CA THR A 197 3.63 6.17 11.93
C THR A 197 4.11 6.95 13.14
N TYR A 198 3.31 6.92 14.19
CA TYR A 198 3.55 7.60 15.45
C TYR A 198 3.72 6.56 16.58
N VAL A 199 4.78 6.72 17.37
CA VAL A 199 5.09 5.88 18.55
C VAL A 199 5.41 6.79 19.73
N ASP A 200 4.79 6.50 20.87
CA ASP A 200 4.84 7.35 22.07
C ASP A 200 4.58 8.84 21.74
N GLY A 201 3.68 9.10 20.78
CA GLY A 201 3.28 10.43 20.32
C GLY A 201 4.27 11.13 19.37
N ASN A 202 5.33 10.46 18.92
CA ASN A 202 6.33 11.03 18.00
C ASN A 202 6.24 10.38 16.62
N LEU A 203 6.31 11.18 15.56
CA LEU A 203 6.46 10.65 14.20
C LEU A 203 7.82 9.95 14.08
N VAL A 204 7.80 8.64 13.87
CA VAL A 204 9.03 7.82 13.76
C VAL A 204 9.31 7.38 12.33
N ARG A 205 8.28 7.29 11.49
CA ARG A 205 8.41 6.80 10.11
C ARG A 205 7.38 7.46 9.20
N LYS A 206 7.80 7.76 7.97
CA LYS A 206 6.95 8.22 6.88
C LYS A 206 7.29 7.46 5.60
N VAL A 207 6.27 7.01 4.88
CA VAL A 207 6.39 6.37 3.57
C VAL A 207 5.48 7.12 2.60
N LYS A 208 5.95 7.35 1.39
CA LYS A 208 5.16 7.78 0.25
C LYS A 208 5.50 6.91 -0.96
N ILE A 209 4.49 6.56 -1.73
CA ILE A 209 4.60 5.75 -2.92
C ILE A 209 3.69 6.42 -3.95
N ASP A 210 4.26 6.79 -5.08
CA ASP A 210 3.55 7.39 -6.19
C ASP A 210 3.73 6.43 -7.37
N PHE A 211 2.64 5.96 -7.95
CA PHE A 211 2.62 5.02 -9.07
C PHE A 211 1.78 5.62 -10.19
N GLU A 212 2.33 5.61 -11.40
CA GLU A 212 1.70 6.22 -12.56
C GLU A 212 1.92 5.32 -13.78
N VAL A 213 0.87 5.15 -14.57
CA VAL A 213 0.93 4.52 -15.88
C VAL A 213 0.21 5.40 -16.89
N GLU A 214 0.98 5.98 -17.82
CA GLU A 214 0.51 6.82 -18.91
C GLU A 214 1.24 6.38 -20.19
N ASP A 215 0.55 6.27 -21.33
CA ASP A 215 1.20 6.14 -22.66
C ASP A 215 2.22 4.96 -22.79
N ASP A 216 1.94 3.82 -22.15
CA ASP A 216 2.80 2.63 -22.03
C ASP A 216 4.11 2.85 -21.22
N GLU A 217 4.27 3.98 -20.53
CA GLU A 217 5.30 4.27 -19.53
C GLU A 217 4.77 3.93 -18.13
N LEU A 218 5.64 3.39 -17.29
CA LEU A 218 5.39 3.21 -15.86
C LEU A 218 6.43 3.95 -15.07
N GLU A 219 5.95 4.77 -14.16
CA GLU A 219 6.73 5.49 -13.17
C GLU A 219 6.36 5.00 -11.77
N LEU A 220 7.37 4.78 -10.94
CA LEU A 220 7.18 4.46 -9.52
C LEU A 220 8.18 5.26 -8.71
N GLU A 221 7.68 6.19 -7.90
CA GLU A 221 8.47 6.91 -6.92
C GLU A 221 8.18 6.36 -5.52
N VAL A 222 9.24 6.21 -4.72
CA VAL A 222 9.13 5.76 -3.33
C VAL A 222 10.01 6.64 -2.47
N GLU A 223 9.42 7.28 -1.46
CA GLU A 223 10.11 8.07 -0.46
C GLU A 223 9.90 7.49 0.94
N ILE A 224 10.99 7.29 1.68
CA ILE A 224 10.96 6.76 3.04
C ILE A 224 11.79 7.67 3.94
N GLU A 225 11.18 8.19 5.01
CA GLU A 225 11.84 8.96 6.06
C GLU A 225 11.73 8.19 7.39
N GLU A 226 12.86 7.92 8.01
CA GLU A 226 12.94 7.22 9.31
C GLU A 226 14.18 7.71 10.07
N ASP A 227 13.99 8.20 11.29
CA ASP A 227 15.04 8.79 12.13
C ASP A 227 15.91 9.86 11.40
N ASN A 228 17.15 9.50 11.06
CA ASN A 228 18.13 10.37 10.39
C ASN A 228 18.44 9.87 8.97
N LYS A 229 17.50 9.11 8.38
CA LYS A 229 17.62 8.50 7.07
C LYS A 229 16.44 8.90 6.19
N GLU A 230 16.76 9.42 5.02
CA GLU A 230 15.82 9.66 3.92
C GLU A 230 16.25 8.78 2.74
N SER A 231 15.33 8.05 2.13
CA SER A 231 15.58 7.23 0.94
C SER A 231 14.56 7.57 -0.14
N LYS A 232 15.01 7.90 -1.35
CA LYS A 232 14.19 8.07 -2.53
C LYS A 232 14.59 7.06 -3.60
N TYR A 233 13.60 6.43 -4.22
CA TYR A 233 13.75 5.54 -5.36
C TYR A 233 12.81 5.99 -6.48
N GLU A 234 13.28 5.89 -7.72
CA GLU A 234 12.52 6.24 -8.93
C GLU A 234 12.74 5.11 -9.94
N LEU A 235 11.66 4.41 -10.32
CA LEU A 235 11.63 3.48 -11.44
C LEU A 235 11.06 4.19 -12.67
N LYS A 236 11.65 3.91 -13.83
CA LYS A 236 10.98 4.12 -15.12
C LYS A 236 11.09 2.88 -16.00
N HIS A 237 9.98 2.51 -16.63
CA HIS A 237 9.89 1.39 -17.57
C HIS A 237 8.93 1.70 -18.71
N PHE A 238 9.14 1.08 -19.88
CA PHE A 238 8.25 1.21 -21.03
C PHE A 238 7.83 -0.17 -21.53
N GLU A 239 6.57 -0.33 -21.94
CA GLU A 239 6.06 -1.60 -22.47
C GLU A 239 6.94 -2.15 -23.60
N GLY A 240 7.18 -3.46 -23.56
CA GLY A 240 7.97 -4.17 -24.57
C GLY A 240 9.47 -3.89 -24.51
N LYS A 241 9.97 -3.13 -23.53
CA LYS A 241 11.41 -3.04 -23.24
C LYS A 241 11.83 -4.18 -22.33
N ASP A 242 13.03 -4.70 -22.57
CA ASP A 242 13.68 -5.69 -21.70
C ASP A 242 14.48 -5.03 -20.58
N LYS A 243 14.39 -3.70 -20.42
CA LYS A 243 15.16 -2.92 -19.46
C LYS A 243 14.29 -1.92 -18.71
N ALA A 244 14.51 -1.83 -17.41
CA ALA A 244 14.07 -0.76 -16.54
C ALA A 244 15.29 -0.10 -15.87
N VAL A 245 15.12 1.14 -15.42
CA VAL A 245 16.17 1.88 -14.73
C VAL A 245 15.63 2.30 -13.37
N ILE A 246 16.40 1.99 -12.33
CA ILE A 246 16.13 2.46 -10.97
C ILE A 246 17.16 3.51 -10.61
N LYS A 247 16.72 4.73 -10.30
CA LYS A 247 17.56 5.73 -9.65
C LYS A 247 17.30 5.70 -8.15
N TYR A 248 18.34 5.90 -7.36
CA TYR A 248 18.17 6.04 -5.91
C TYR A 248 19.01 7.17 -5.34
N GLU A 249 18.49 7.77 -4.28
CA GLU A 249 19.17 8.73 -3.43
C GLU A 249 18.89 8.39 -1.97
N ILE A 250 19.95 8.15 -1.19
CA ILE A 250 19.86 7.86 0.25
C ILE A 250 20.66 8.93 0.98
N LYS A 251 20.02 9.66 1.88
CA LYS A 251 20.67 10.55 2.84
C LYS A 251 20.66 9.87 4.21
N GLU A 252 21.83 9.64 4.78
CA GLU A 252 21.95 9.01 6.10
C GLU A 252 23.08 9.68 6.87
N ASN A 253 22.80 10.17 8.09
CA ASN A 253 23.80 10.80 8.96
C ASN A 253 24.58 11.94 8.28
N GLY A 254 23.89 12.77 7.48
CA GLY A 254 24.47 13.90 6.75
C GLY A 254 25.33 13.52 5.54
N GLN A 255 25.36 12.24 5.15
CA GLN A 255 25.99 11.77 3.92
C GLN A 255 24.92 11.45 2.88
N THR A 256 25.22 11.73 1.61
CA THR A 256 24.33 11.42 0.48
C THR A 256 24.97 10.38 -0.42
N PHE A 257 24.23 9.32 -0.70
CA PHE A 257 24.59 8.25 -1.62
C PHE A 257 23.60 8.27 -2.79
N LYS A 258 24.10 8.32 -4.02
CA LYS A 258 23.25 8.26 -5.21
C LYS A 258 23.78 7.20 -6.17
N GLY A 259 22.89 6.59 -6.93
CA GLY A 259 23.27 5.65 -7.96
C GLY A 259 22.15 5.32 -8.90
N ILE A 260 22.50 4.48 -9.87
CA ILE A 260 21.60 3.95 -10.88
C ILE A 260 21.79 2.44 -10.89
N ILE A 261 20.70 1.70 -10.93
CA ILE A 261 20.70 0.25 -11.09
C ILE A 261 19.94 -0.04 -12.38
N ASN A 262 20.59 -0.80 -13.26
CA ASN A 262 19.93 -1.26 -14.48
C ASN A 262 19.27 -2.60 -14.15
N VAL A 263 18.01 -2.74 -14.57
CA VAL A 263 17.23 -3.95 -14.34
C VAL A 263 16.89 -4.50 -15.71
N SER A 264 17.27 -5.75 -15.97
CA SER A 264 16.77 -6.48 -17.13
C SER A 264 15.51 -7.24 -16.74
N VAL A 265 14.46 -7.07 -17.53
CA VAL A 265 13.12 -7.62 -17.33
C VAL A 265 12.95 -8.78 -18.31
N ILE A 266 12.72 -9.97 -17.78
CA ILE A 266 12.52 -11.19 -18.57
C ILE A 266 11.09 -11.66 -18.33
N ILE A 267 10.29 -11.69 -19.39
CA ILE A 267 8.91 -12.16 -19.37
C ILE A 267 8.87 -13.54 -20.04
N GLU A 268 8.59 -14.60 -19.27
CA GLU A 268 8.45 -15.99 -19.73
C GLU A 268 7.16 -16.58 -19.17
N ASP A 269 6.21 -16.99 -20.04
CA ASP A 269 4.98 -17.70 -19.65
C ASP A 269 4.22 -17.02 -18.48
N ASP A 270 3.90 -15.72 -18.62
CA ASP A 270 3.25 -14.87 -17.60
C ASP A 270 4.05 -14.73 -16.28
N THR A 271 5.31 -15.17 -16.25
CA THR A 271 6.25 -14.98 -15.15
C THR A 271 7.24 -13.89 -15.51
N VAL A 272 7.35 -12.87 -14.66
CA VAL A 272 8.35 -11.80 -14.83
C VAL A 272 9.54 -12.05 -13.89
N ARG A 273 10.74 -12.00 -14.44
CA ARG A 273 12.02 -12.13 -13.71
C ARG A 273 12.89 -10.91 -13.91
N TYR A 274 13.61 -10.56 -12.85
CA TYR A 274 14.46 -9.37 -12.80
C TYR A 274 15.91 -9.77 -12.63
N ILE A 275 16.78 -9.18 -13.45
CA ILE A 275 18.23 -9.30 -13.33
C ILE A 275 18.80 -7.92 -13.09
N TYR A 276 19.37 -7.72 -11.91
CA TYR A 276 20.00 -6.47 -11.51
C TYR A 276 21.48 -6.47 -11.94
N GLU A 277 21.91 -5.42 -12.63
CA GLU A 277 23.28 -5.24 -13.17
C GLU A 277 24.10 -4.20 -12.42
#